data_AF-A0A3E0W4B1-F1
#
_entry.id   AF-A0A3E0W4B1-F1
#
_cell.length_a   1.000
_cell.length_b   1.000
_cell.length_c   1.000
_cell.angle_alpha   90.00
_cell.angle_beta   90.00
_cell.angle_gamma   90.00
#
_symmetry.space_group_name_H-M   'P 1'
#
loop_
_entity.id
_entity.type
_entity.pdbx_description
1 polymer ?
#
loop_
_entity_poly.entity_id
_entity_poly.type
_entity_poly.pdbx_seq_one_letter_code
_entity_poly.pdbx_strand_id
1 'polypeptide(L)'
;MGTFTYNTGLKVDFDDRVLAHIQIVVGAKLRRGEPLYFSWRDDDGVGDGRTTVWLHPSMPLVYKYFGSKMPRINPSWVEILAESANTAGGLRLLPEPEVPSAAASPLKVHAS
;
A
#
# COMPACT_ATOMS: atom_id res chain seq x y z
N MET A 1 10.98 -6.47 -6.21
CA MET A 1 10.90 -5.00 -6.35
C MET A 1 10.10 -4.70 -7.59
N GLY A 2 8.99 -3.98 -7.44
CA GLY A 2 8.12 -3.48 -8.50
C GLY A 2 8.27 -1.97 -8.67
N THR A 3 7.81 -1.44 -9.79
CA THR A 3 7.85 0.00 -10.08
C THR A 3 6.44 0.58 -10.16
N PHE A 4 6.24 1.70 -9.47
CA PHE A 4 5.11 2.60 -9.64
C PHE A 4 5.53 3.78 -10.53
N THR A 5 4.86 3.95 -11.67
CA THR A 5 5.10 5.07 -12.58
C THR A 5 3.84 5.92 -12.72
N TYR A 6 3.97 7.20 -12.43
CA TYR A 6 2.89 8.17 -12.59
C TYR A 6 3.28 9.26 -13.58
N ASN A 7 2.50 9.36 -14.67
CA ASN A 7 2.78 10.25 -15.79
C ASN A 7 4.23 10.07 -16.33
N THR A 8 4.83 11.13 -16.88
CA THR A 8 6.21 11.15 -17.41
C THR A 8 7.26 11.53 -16.37
N GLY A 9 6.85 11.98 -15.17
CA GLY A 9 7.74 12.64 -14.21
C GLY A 9 8.14 11.81 -13.00
N LEU A 10 7.28 10.88 -12.55
CA LEU A 10 7.56 10.09 -11.34
C LEU A 10 7.71 8.61 -11.67
N LYS A 11 8.82 8.05 -11.22
CA LYS A 11 9.07 6.61 -11.16
C LYS A 11 9.68 6.29 -9.80
N VAL A 12 9.07 5.39 -9.06
CA VAL A 12 9.55 4.95 -7.74
C VAL A 12 9.43 3.43 -7.62
N ASP A 13 10.43 2.82 -6.99
CA ASP A 13 10.46 1.39 -6.75
C ASP A 13 9.93 1.06 -5.35
N PHE A 14 9.15 0.00 -5.25
CA PHE A 14 8.63 -0.55 -4.00
C PHE A 14 8.85 -2.06 -3.98
N ASP A 15 8.78 -2.67 -2.81
CA ASP A 15 8.56 -4.12 -2.76
C ASP A 15 7.29 -4.50 -3.53
N ASP A 16 7.32 -5.62 -4.26
CA ASP A 16 6.15 -6.07 -5.05
C ASP A 16 4.91 -6.25 -4.15
N ARG A 17 5.12 -6.66 -2.90
CA ARG A 17 4.06 -6.76 -1.89
C ARG A 17 3.48 -5.39 -1.57
N VAL A 18 4.31 -4.39 -1.27
CA VAL A 18 3.86 -3.01 -1.02
C VAL A 18 3.09 -2.48 -2.24
N LEU A 19 3.64 -2.65 -3.44
CA LEU A 19 3.06 -2.20 -4.70
C LEU A 19 1.66 -2.79 -4.93
N ALA A 20 1.46 -4.07 -4.61
CA ALA A 20 0.16 -4.73 -4.73
C ALA A 20 -0.91 -4.13 -3.82
N HIS A 21 -0.56 -3.77 -2.58
CA HIS A 21 -1.50 -3.14 -1.65
C HIS A 21 -1.84 -1.70 -2.10
N ILE A 22 -0.84 -0.94 -2.57
CA ILE A 22 -1.05 0.38 -3.18
C ILE A 22 -1.99 0.28 -4.38
N GLN A 23 -1.78 -0.68 -5.29
CA GLN A 23 -2.63 -0.87 -6.46
C GLN A 23 -4.09 -1.13 -6.09
N ILE A 24 -4.33 -1.96 -5.07
CA ILE A 24 -5.70 -2.26 -4.61
C ILE A 24 -6.40 -0.98 -4.12
N VAL A 25 -5.76 -0.21 -3.23
CA VAL A 25 -6.37 0.97 -2.62
C VAL A 25 -6.51 2.10 -3.64
N VAL A 26 -5.44 2.46 -4.35
CA VAL A 26 -5.46 3.52 -5.37
C VAL A 26 -6.44 3.16 -6.48
N GLY A 27 -6.43 1.93 -6.97
CA GLY A 27 -7.35 1.46 -8.00
C GLY A 27 -8.82 1.50 -7.55
N ALA A 28 -9.11 1.25 -6.28
CA ALA A 28 -10.46 1.38 -5.74
C ALA A 28 -10.94 2.85 -5.75
N LYS A 29 -10.07 3.80 -5.34
CA LYS A 29 -10.39 5.24 -5.28
C LYS A 29 -10.56 5.83 -6.70
N LEU A 30 -9.60 5.59 -7.59
CA LEU A 30 -9.63 6.15 -8.95
C LEU A 30 -10.78 5.59 -9.79
N ARG A 31 -11.17 4.31 -9.62
CA ARG A 31 -12.35 3.75 -10.30
C ARG A 31 -13.67 4.42 -9.91
N ARG A 32 -13.74 5.03 -8.72
CA ARG A 32 -14.91 5.82 -8.27
C ARG A 32 -14.83 7.29 -8.64
N GLY A 33 -13.79 7.70 -9.38
CA GLY A 33 -13.57 9.11 -9.67
C GLY A 33 -13.17 9.90 -8.42
N GLU A 34 -12.49 9.26 -7.47
CA GLU A 34 -11.95 9.90 -6.25
C GLU A 34 -10.44 10.12 -6.39
N PRO A 35 -10.00 11.27 -6.92
CA PRO A 35 -8.61 11.70 -6.82
C PRO A 35 -8.13 11.74 -5.37
N LEU A 36 -6.84 11.49 -5.16
CA LEU A 36 -6.24 11.44 -3.83
C LEU A 36 -4.77 11.85 -3.84
N TYR A 37 -4.29 12.36 -2.71
CA TYR A 37 -2.86 12.42 -2.45
C TYR A 37 -2.34 11.03 -2.09
N PHE A 38 -1.13 10.71 -2.53
CA PHE A 38 -0.37 9.53 -2.10
C PHE A 38 1.02 9.96 -1.62
N SER A 39 1.35 9.61 -0.38
CA SER A 39 2.60 10.00 0.29
C SER A 39 3.35 8.79 0.86
N TRP A 40 4.67 8.81 0.76
CA TRP A 40 5.59 7.87 1.42
C TRP A 40 6.84 8.60 1.91
N ARG A 41 7.60 7.96 2.81
CA ARG A 41 8.93 8.42 3.20
C ARG A 41 9.96 7.85 2.24
N ASP A 42 10.89 8.68 1.82
CA ASP A 42 12.02 8.24 1.01
C ASP A 42 13.02 7.48 1.91
N ASP A 43 13.76 6.52 1.33
CA ASP A 43 14.77 5.76 2.08
C ASP A 43 15.88 6.69 2.58
N ASP A 44 16.49 6.33 3.72
CA ASP A 44 17.53 7.11 4.42
C ASP A 44 18.70 7.53 3.50
N GLY A 45 18.96 6.80 2.41
CA GLY A 45 20.00 7.08 1.42
C GLY A 45 19.70 8.23 0.44
N VAL A 46 18.43 8.64 0.31
CA VAL A 46 17.98 9.74 -0.58
C VAL A 46 17.76 11.04 0.23
N GLY A 47 17.66 10.94 1.56
CA GLY A 47 17.39 12.00 2.53
C GLY A 47 16.11 11.71 3.31
N ASP A 48 15.94 12.31 4.50
CA ASP A 48 14.71 12.22 5.33
C ASP A 48 13.55 13.04 4.70
N GLY A 49 13.29 12.76 3.43
CA GLY A 49 12.30 13.41 2.60
C GLY A 49 10.96 12.69 2.67
N ARG A 50 9.91 13.44 2.32
CA ARG A 50 8.59 12.87 2.05
C ARG A 50 8.19 13.25 0.64
N THR A 51 8.06 12.25 -0.21
CA THR A 51 7.44 12.46 -1.52
C THR A 51 5.92 12.37 -1.40
N THR A 52 5.22 13.25 -2.10
CA THR A 52 3.75 13.24 -2.19
C THR A 52 3.33 13.56 -3.61
N VAL A 53 2.43 12.74 -4.16
CA VAL A 53 1.83 12.97 -5.48
C VAL A 53 0.32 13.08 -5.41
N TRP A 54 -0.23 13.92 -6.28
CA TRP A 54 -1.65 13.95 -6.55
C TRP A 54 -1.98 12.93 -7.64
N LEU A 55 -2.90 12.02 -7.37
CA LEU A 55 -3.34 10.99 -8.31
C LEU A 55 -4.75 11.31 -8.82
N HIS A 56 -4.93 11.25 -10.14
CA HIS A 56 -6.16 11.60 -10.83
C HIS A 56 -6.49 10.55 -11.91
N PRO A 57 -7.76 10.13 -12.09
CA PRO A 57 -8.12 9.05 -13.01
C PRO A 57 -7.83 9.35 -14.49
N SER A 58 -7.71 10.62 -14.88
CA SER A 58 -7.35 11.02 -16.24
C SER A 58 -5.85 10.97 -16.55
N MET A 59 -5.01 10.57 -15.60
CA MET A 59 -3.56 10.55 -15.74
C MET A 59 -3.05 9.10 -15.87
N PRO A 60 -2.08 8.82 -16.74
CA PRO A 60 -1.50 7.48 -16.85
C PRO A 60 -0.85 7.02 -15.54
N LEU A 61 -1.17 5.80 -15.13
CA LEU A 61 -0.63 5.16 -13.95
C LEU A 61 -0.29 3.70 -14.27
N VAL A 62 0.95 3.30 -14.01
CA VAL A 62 1.46 1.96 -14.32
C VAL A 62 2.04 1.30 -13.08
N TYR A 63 1.63 0.06 -12.84
CA TYR A 63 2.19 -0.85 -11.85
C TYR A 63 2.95 -1.94 -12.59
N LYS A 64 4.27 -1.98 -12.45
CA LYS A 64 5.11 -3.03 -13.04
C LYS A 64 5.66 -3.93 -11.94
N TYR A 65 5.35 -5.20 -12.01
CA TYR A 65 5.90 -6.22 -11.12
C TYR A 65 7.04 -6.96 -11.81
N PHE A 66 8.05 -7.36 -11.04
CA PHE A 66 9.18 -8.15 -11.57
C PHE A 66 9.24 -9.57 -10.99
N GLY A 67 8.49 -9.85 -9.92
CA GLY A 67 8.29 -11.21 -9.41
C GLY A 67 7.44 -12.08 -10.33
N SER A 68 7.73 -13.39 -10.36
CA SER A 68 6.97 -14.37 -11.16
C SER A 68 5.67 -14.84 -10.50
N LYS A 69 5.49 -14.61 -9.19
CA LYS A 69 4.30 -14.98 -8.42
C LYS A 69 3.56 -13.73 -7.98
N MET A 70 2.23 -13.84 -7.93
CA MET A 70 1.39 -12.79 -7.38
C MET A 70 1.70 -12.58 -5.89
N PRO A 71 1.96 -11.34 -5.42
CA PRO A 71 2.19 -11.07 -4.01
C PRO A 71 0.98 -11.47 -3.16
N ARG A 72 1.23 -12.08 -2.00
CA ARG A 72 0.17 -12.37 -1.03
C ARG A 72 -0.34 -11.06 -0.42
N ILE A 73 -1.66 -10.90 -0.44
CA ILE A 73 -2.35 -9.73 0.13
C ILE A 73 -2.65 -9.96 1.61
N ASN A 74 -2.44 -8.91 2.40
CA ASN A 74 -2.87 -8.78 3.79
C ASN A 74 -4.12 -7.90 3.84
N PRO A 75 -5.31 -8.48 4.09
CA PRO A 75 -6.57 -7.72 4.11
C PRO A 75 -6.58 -6.59 5.13
N SER A 76 -6.00 -6.80 6.32
CA SER A 76 -5.91 -5.78 7.36
C SER A 76 -5.05 -4.60 6.94
N TRP A 77 -4.02 -4.84 6.13
CA TRP A 77 -3.22 -3.75 5.58
C TRP A 77 -3.99 -2.95 4.54
N VAL A 78 -4.74 -3.61 3.66
CA VAL A 78 -5.62 -2.93 2.69
C VAL A 78 -6.63 -2.05 3.41
N GLU A 79 -7.22 -2.53 4.50
CA GLU A 79 -8.16 -1.77 5.32
C GLU A 79 -7.52 -0.50 5.90
N ILE A 80 -6.39 -0.64 6.60
CA ILE A 80 -5.66 0.50 7.20
C ILE A 80 -5.23 1.53 6.13
N LEU A 81 -4.76 1.07 4.97
CA LEU A 81 -4.39 1.95 3.87
C LEU A 81 -5.62 2.63 3.24
N ALA A 82 -6.74 1.92 3.11
CA ALA A 82 -8.00 2.48 2.60
C ALA A 82 -8.58 3.53 3.55
N GLU A 83 -8.53 3.29 4.86
CA GLU A 83 -8.89 4.27 5.89
C GLU A 83 -8.03 5.54 5.79
N SER A 84 -6.70 5.38 5.69
CA SER A 84 -5.77 6.48 5.46
C SER A 84 -6.15 7.28 4.21
N ALA A 85 -6.44 6.60 3.10
CA ALA A 85 -6.86 7.21 1.83
C ALA A 85 -8.20 7.95 1.88
N ASN A 86 -9.03 7.73 2.91
CA ASN A 86 -10.28 8.45 3.14
C ASN A 86 -10.12 9.71 3.99
N THR A 87 -8.90 10.02 4.47
CA THR A 87 -8.62 11.25 5.21
C THR A 87 -8.29 12.42 4.27
N ALA A 88 -8.38 13.66 4.77
CA ALA A 88 -7.95 14.85 4.04
C ALA A 88 -6.47 14.83 3.65
N GLY A 89 -5.64 14.06 4.38
CA GLY A 89 -4.22 13.89 4.07
C GLY A 89 -3.93 12.89 2.93
N GLY A 90 -4.96 12.18 2.43
CA GLY A 90 -4.80 11.16 1.40
C GLY A 90 -4.14 9.87 1.88
N LEU A 91 -3.80 9.00 0.93
CA LEU A 91 -3.14 7.73 1.20
C LEU A 91 -1.72 7.97 1.72
N ARG A 92 -1.44 7.52 2.94
CA ARG A 92 -0.07 7.41 3.45
C ARG A 92 0.35 5.94 3.42
N LEU A 93 1.56 5.67 2.93
CA LEU A 93 2.15 4.34 3.04
C LEU A 93 2.49 4.06 4.52
N LEU A 94 1.71 3.16 5.13
CA LEU A 94 1.85 2.75 6.53
C LEU A 94 2.51 1.37 6.62
N PRO A 95 3.21 1.06 7.72
CA PRO A 95 3.77 -0.27 7.95
C PRO A 95 2.70 -1.37 7.87
N GLU A 96 3.11 -2.55 7.39
CA GLU A 96 2.22 -3.71 7.36
C GLU A 96 1.89 -4.15 8.80
N PRO A 97 0.61 -4.30 9.17
CA PRO A 97 0.23 -4.84 10.47
C PRO A 97 0.61 -6.32 10.54
N GLU A 98 1.07 -6.75 11.72
CA GLU A 98 1.25 -8.17 12.00
C GLU A 98 -0.08 -8.90 11.86
N VAL A 99 -0.11 -9.96 11.03
CA VAL A 99 -1.26 -10.85 11.00
C VAL A 99 -1.21 -11.68 12.27
N PRO A 100 -2.23 -11.63 13.15
CA PRO A 100 -2.24 -12.46 14.34
C PRO A 100 -2.07 -13.92 13.91
N SER A 101 -0.97 -14.54 14.34
CA SER A 101 -0.77 -15.97 14.15
C SER A 101 -1.91 -16.67 14.87
N ALA A 102 -2.73 -17.43 14.14
CA ALA A 102 -3.80 -18.24 14.72
C ALA A 102 -3.29 -19.35 15.68
N ALA A 103 -1.99 -19.41 15.96
CA ALA A 103 -1.38 -20.31 16.93
C ALA A 103 -1.26 -19.67 18.32
N ALA A 104 -2.40 -19.41 18.95
CA ALA A 104 -2.49 -19.38 20.40
C ALA A 104 -3.97 -19.56 20.80
N SER A 105 -4.48 -20.78 20.64
CA SER A 105 -5.55 -21.26 21.51
C SER A 105 -4.90 -21.78 22.80
N PRO A 106 -4.85 -21.01 23.91
CA PRO A 106 -4.72 -21.63 25.21
C PRO A 106 -6.11 -22.14 25.60
N LEU A 107 -6.47 -23.35 25.16
CA LEU A 107 -7.59 -24.03 25.79
C LEU A 107 -7.09 -24.64 27.09
N LYS A 108 -7.51 -23.98 28.17
CA LYS A 108 -7.16 -24.24 29.56
C LYS A 108 -7.57 -25.64 30.01
N VAL A 109 -6.68 -26.20 30.81
CA VAL A 109 -6.81 -27.25 31.83
C VAL A 109 -8.15 -27.19 32.59
N HIS A 110 -8.79 -28.34 32.83
CA HIS A 110 -9.27 -28.88 34.12
C HIS A 110 -10.49 -29.82 34.00
N ALA A 111 -10.33 -31.06 34.49
CA ALA A 111 -11.27 -31.87 35.30
C ALA A 111 -10.72 -33.32 35.29
N SER A 112 -10.00 -33.73 36.34
CA SER A 112 -10.47 -34.48 37.53
C SER A 112 -10.68 -35.96 37.26
#